data_AF-A0A015L6U5-F1
#
_entry.id   AF-A0A015L6U5-F1
#
_cell.length_a   1.000
_cell.length_b   1.000
_cell.length_c   1.000
_cell.angle_alpha   90.00
_cell.angle_beta   90.00
_cell.angle_gamma   90.00
#
_symmetry.space_group_name_H-M   'P 1'
#
loop_
_entity.id
_entity.type
_entity.pdbx_description
1 polymer ?
#
loop_
_entity_poly.entity_id
_entity_poly.type
_entity_poly.pdbx_seq_one_letter_code
_entity_poly.pdbx_strand_id
1 'polypeptide(L)'
;MIYIKNNEAKELGEREFQPILDPHRSKLLGEIKDKFRMQFKKFSFSYVCEALIDDKEAIVVFMDQSEETSVHLPAKFEGFPVFISYEVFQLG
;
A
#
# COMPACT_ATOMS: atom_id res chain seq x y z
N MET A 1 -11.80 -23.48 12.98
CA MET A 1 -12.00 -22.49 11.91
C MET A 1 -11.40 -21.18 12.39
N ILE A 2 -10.32 -20.71 11.76
CA ILE A 2 -9.66 -19.46 12.16
C ILE A 2 -10.31 -18.34 11.35
N TYR A 3 -11.06 -17.47 12.02
CA TYR A 3 -11.66 -16.28 11.41
C TYR A 3 -10.54 -15.29 11.05
N ILE A 4 -10.19 -15.14 9.78
CA ILE A 4 -9.36 -14.01 9.32
C ILE A 4 -10.30 -12.84 9.07
N LYS A 5 -10.51 -12.02 10.09
CA LYS A 5 -11.43 -10.87 10.10
C LYS A 5 -10.78 -9.57 9.61
N ASN A 6 -9.77 -9.63 8.73
CA ASN A 6 -9.03 -8.43 8.32
C ASN A 6 -9.05 -8.31 6.79
N ASN A 7 -10.19 -7.85 6.25
CA ASN A 7 -10.31 -7.41 4.85
C ASN A 7 -9.77 -5.99 4.64
N GLU A 8 -9.15 -5.40 5.66
CA GLU A 8 -8.63 -4.04 5.66
C GLU A 8 -7.10 -4.03 5.61
N ALA A 9 -6.56 -3.03 4.91
CA ALA A 9 -5.14 -2.78 4.83
C ALA A 9 -4.57 -2.58 6.23
N LYS A 10 -3.38 -3.14 6.44
CA LYS A 10 -2.67 -3.00 7.72
C LYS A 10 -1.73 -1.80 7.62
N GLU A 11 -1.47 -1.18 8.76
CA GLU A 11 -0.37 -0.21 8.85
C GLU A 11 0.95 -0.87 8.49
N LEU A 12 1.80 -0.12 7.77
CA LEU A 12 3.13 -0.52 7.36
C LEU A 12 4.01 -0.77 8.58
N GLY A 13 4.00 0.14 9.55
CA GLY A 13 4.84 0.10 10.75
C GLY A 13 6.33 0.08 10.43
N GLU A 14 7.13 -0.58 11.27
CA GLU A 14 8.59 -0.72 11.11
C GLU A 14 9.00 -1.83 10.13
N ARG A 15 8.13 -2.26 9.21
CA ARG A 15 8.46 -3.32 8.25
C ARG A 15 9.53 -2.87 7.29
N GLU A 16 10.35 -3.82 6.85
CA GLU A 16 11.39 -3.56 5.87
C GLU A 16 10.77 -3.17 4.53
N PHE A 17 11.21 -2.04 3.99
CA PHE A 17 10.74 -1.46 2.73
C PHE A 17 11.91 -1.45 1.74
N GLN A 18 11.76 -2.18 0.63
CA GLN A 18 12.78 -2.24 -0.42
C GLN A 18 12.18 -1.94 -1.81
N PRO A 19 12.98 -1.38 -2.74
CA PRO A 19 12.55 -1.20 -4.12
C PRO A 19 12.41 -2.53 -4.86
N ILE A 20 11.45 -2.61 -5.79
CA ILE A 20 11.34 -3.73 -6.72
C ILE A 20 12.36 -3.54 -7.84
N LEU A 21 13.39 -4.39 -7.88
CA LEU A 21 14.48 -4.29 -8.85
C LEU A 21 14.19 -4.97 -10.20
N ASP A 22 13.26 -5.92 -10.23
CA ASP A 22 12.83 -6.56 -11.47
C ASP A 22 11.93 -5.60 -12.28
N PRO A 23 12.32 -5.20 -13.51
CA PRO A 23 11.58 -4.22 -14.29
C PRO A 23 10.24 -4.74 -14.80
N HIS A 24 10.09 -6.04 -15.03
CA HIS A 24 8.80 -6.63 -15.44
C HIS A 24 7.81 -6.62 -14.28
N ARG A 25 8.28 -6.94 -13.06
CA ARG A 25 7.47 -6.88 -11.84
C ARG A 25 7.12 -5.45 -11.46
N SER A 26 8.09 -4.53 -11.52
CA SER A 26 7.86 -3.10 -11.29
C SER A 26 6.83 -2.54 -12.26
N LYS A 27 6.91 -2.87 -13.56
CA LYS A 27 5.90 -2.46 -14.54
C LYS A 27 4.50 -2.99 -14.20
N LEU A 28 4.39 -4.29 -13.90
CA LEU A 28 3.12 -4.92 -13.53
C LEU A 28 2.49 -4.23 -12.32
N LEU A 29 3.24 -4.06 -11.23
CA LEU A 29 2.72 -3.41 -10.03
C LEU A 29 2.48 -1.91 -10.24
N GLY A 30 3.22 -1.25 -11.13
CA GLY A 30 2.97 0.12 -11.53
C GLY A 30 1.58 0.29 -12.15
N GLU A 31 1.19 -0.60 -13.07
CA GLU A 31 -0.16 -0.61 -13.67
C GLU A 31 -1.25 -0.86 -12.61
N ILE A 32 -1.00 -1.79 -11.68
CA ILE A 32 -1.94 -2.11 -10.59
C ILE A 32 -2.08 -0.93 -9.61
N LYS A 33 -0.97 -0.28 -9.26
CA LYS A 33 -0.94 0.94 -8.45
C LYS A 33 -1.76 2.06 -9.08
N ASP A 34 -1.63 2.26 -10.39
CA ASP A 34 -2.37 3.32 -11.08
C ASP A 34 -3.87 3.05 -11.06
N LYS A 35 -4.30 1.79 -11.26
CA LYS A 35 -5.70 1.39 -11.06
C LYS A 35 -6.17 1.60 -9.63
N PHE A 36 -5.34 1.24 -8.64
CA PHE A 36 -5.66 1.45 -7.23
C PHE A 36 -5.92 2.94 -6.96
N ARG A 37 -5.02 3.82 -7.39
CA ARG A 37 -5.17 5.27 -7.28
C ARG A 37 -6.46 5.77 -7.91
N MET A 38 -6.79 5.32 -9.12
CA MET A 38 -8.02 5.72 -9.81
C MET A 38 -9.28 5.26 -9.06
N GLN A 39 -9.29 4.02 -8.56
CA GLN A 39 -10.43 3.45 -7.85
C GLN A 39 -10.66 4.11 -6.49
N PHE A 40 -9.59 4.49 -5.81
CA PHE A 40 -9.64 5.03 -4.45
C PHE A 40 -9.39 6.55 -4.37
N LYS A 41 -9.45 7.26 -5.50
CA LYS A 41 -9.22 8.73 -5.64
C LYS A 41 -10.04 9.64 -4.71
N LYS A 42 -11.07 9.09 -4.04
CA LYS A 42 -11.88 9.82 -3.05
C LYS A 42 -11.13 10.06 -1.74
N PHE A 43 -10.06 9.31 -1.48
CA PHE A 43 -9.22 9.48 -0.29
C PHE A 43 -8.03 10.37 -0.63
N SER A 44 -7.53 11.10 0.38
CA SER A 44 -6.35 11.95 0.23
C SER A 44 -5.09 11.14 0.49
N PHE A 45 -4.35 10.85 -0.58
CA PHE A 45 -3.06 10.17 -0.51
C PHE A 45 -1.95 11.17 -0.79
N SER A 46 -0.92 11.21 0.07
CA SER A 46 0.30 11.94 -0.24
C SER A 46 1.07 11.22 -1.35
N TYR A 47 1.12 9.89 -1.27
CA TYR A 47 1.84 9.06 -2.22
C TYR A 47 1.30 7.62 -2.25
N VAL A 48 1.56 6.93 -3.35
CA VAL A 48 1.29 5.48 -3.47
C VAL A 48 2.44 4.91 -4.28
N CYS A 49 3.01 3.81 -3.83
CA CYS A 49 4.09 3.12 -4.53
C CYS A 49 3.97 1.60 -4.43
N GLU A 50 4.70 0.96 -5.33
CA GLU A 50 5.02 -0.45 -5.31
C GLU A 50 6.35 -0.68 -4.57
N ALA A 51 6.38 -1.69 -3.70
CA ALA A 51 7.57 -2.03 -2.93
C ALA A 51 7.58 -3.52 -2.55
N LEU A 52 8.75 -4.00 -2.11
CA LEU A 52 8.88 -5.24 -1.38
C LEU A 52 8.76 -4.93 0.12
N ILE A 53 7.76 -5.54 0.77
CA ILE A 53 7.53 -5.51 2.21
C ILE A 53 7.70 -6.92 2.76
N ASP A 54 8.66 -7.13 3.66
CA ASP A 54 9.03 -8.48 4.16
C ASP A 54 9.22 -9.48 2.99
N ASP A 55 10.02 -9.11 1.98
CA ASP A 55 10.28 -9.86 0.75
C ASP A 55 9.05 -10.14 -0.15
N LYS A 56 7.93 -9.44 0.07
CA LYS A 56 6.70 -9.61 -0.73
C LYS A 56 6.30 -8.33 -1.42
N GLU A 57 6.01 -8.45 -2.70
CA GLU A 57 5.47 -7.36 -3.51
C GLU A 57 4.14 -6.85 -2.94
N ALA A 58 4.04 -5.54 -2.77
CA ALA A 58 2.92 -4.88 -2.14
C ALA A 58 2.66 -3.50 -2.75
N ILE A 59 1.44 -3.01 -2.53
CA ILE A 59 1.09 -1.60 -2.71
C ILE A 59 1.19 -0.93 -1.35
N VAL A 60 1.93 0.17 -1.28
CA VAL A 60 2.07 0.99 -0.08
C VAL A 60 1.41 2.33 -0.34
N VAL A 61 0.52 2.72 0.56
CA VAL A 61 -0.28 3.94 0.47
C VAL A 61 0.14 4.87 1.60
N PHE A 62 0.65 6.05 1.27
CA PHE A 62 0.94 7.10 2.22
C PHE A 62 -0.25 8.06 2.27
N MET A 63 -0.80 8.25 3.46
CA MET A 63 -1.99 9.07 3.70
C MET A 63 -1.58 10.52 3.97
N ASP A 64 -2.39 11.49 3.52
CA ASP A 64 -2.24 12.90 3.94
C ASP A 64 -2.86 13.19 5.32
N GLN A 65 -3.77 12.31 5.75
CA GLN A 65 -4.60 12.48 6.94
C GLN A 65 -3.93 11.82 8.16
N SER A 66 -4.33 12.22 9.37
CA SER A 66 -3.89 11.54 10.60
C SER A 66 -4.51 10.15 10.72
N GLU A 67 -3.86 9.27 11.49
CA GLU A 67 -4.34 7.93 11.86
C GLU A 67 -5.74 7.94 12.47
N GLU A 68 -6.11 9.03 13.16
CA GLU A 68 -7.45 9.24 13.73
C GLU A 68 -8.56 9.30 12.67
N THR A 69 -8.21 9.56 11.41
CA THR A 69 -9.17 9.51 10.31
C THR A 69 -9.33 8.08 9.83
N SER A 70 -10.48 7.50 10.14
CA SER A 70 -10.79 6.12 9.78
C SER A 70 -10.88 5.96 8.25
N VAL A 71 -9.80 5.46 7.65
CA VAL A 71 -9.72 5.16 6.22
C VAL A 71 -9.67 3.65 6.02
N HIS A 72 -10.74 3.10 5.45
CA HIS A 72 -10.84 1.67 5.15
C HIS A 72 -10.41 1.39 3.71
N LEU A 73 -9.15 1.02 3.51
CA LEU A 73 -8.64 0.45 2.26
C LEU A 73 -8.64 -1.08 2.35
N PRO A 74 -8.76 -1.79 1.22
CA PRO A 74 -8.79 -3.25 1.24
C PRO A 74 -7.42 -3.82 1.61
N ALA A 75 -7.39 -4.96 2.31
CA ALA A 75 -6.15 -5.68 2.65
C ALA A 75 -5.36 -6.16 1.42
N LYS A 76 -6.05 -6.33 0.30
CA LYS A 76 -5.48 -6.77 -0.97
C LYS A 76 -6.13 -6.04 -2.15
N PHE A 77 -5.37 -5.84 -3.20
CA PHE A 77 -5.85 -5.31 -4.47
C PHE A 77 -5.22 -6.07 -5.63
N GLU A 78 -6.05 -6.59 -6.54
CA GLU A 78 -5.64 -7.46 -7.66
C GLU A 78 -4.69 -8.61 -7.23
N GLY A 79 -4.85 -9.12 -6.00
CA GLY A 79 -4.05 -10.22 -5.45
C GLY A 79 -2.82 -9.79 -4.62
N PHE A 80 -2.45 -8.51 -4.65
CA PHE A 80 -1.30 -7.97 -3.92
C PHE A 80 -1.73 -7.37 -2.58
N PRO A 81 -0.93 -7.54 -1.50
CA PRO A 81 -1.17 -6.89 -0.22
C PRO A 81 -1.13 -5.36 -0.35
N VAL A 82 -1.94 -4.70 0.46
CA VAL A 82 -1.97 -3.24 0.60
C VAL A 82 -1.60 -2.87 2.02
N PHE A 83 -0.66 -1.95 2.15
CA PHE A 83 -0.25 -1.35 3.43
C PHE A 83 -0.52 0.14 3.44
N ILE A 84 -0.84 0.67 4.63
CA ILE A 84 -1.06 2.09 4.87
C ILE A 84 0.09 2.64 5.70
N SER A 85 0.61 3.81 5.36
CA SER A 85 1.48 4.58 6.23
C SER A 85 0.90 5.97 6.45
N TYR A 86 0.88 6.40 7.71
CA TYR A 86 0.55 7.77 8.11
C TYR A 86 1.81 8.63 8.35
N GLU A 87 2.98 8.03 8.18
CA GLU A 87 4.24 8.77 8.24
C GLU A 87 4.41 9.60 6.98
N VAL A 88 4.95 10.81 7.16
CA VAL A 88 5.31 11.67 6.03
C VAL A 88 6.45 11.00 5.28
N PHE A 89 6.26 10.72 3.99
CA PHE A 89 7.32 10.19 3.13
C PHE A 89 8.47 11.21 3.05
N GLN A 90 9.53 11.02 3.83
CA GLN A 90 10.74 11.82 3.77
C GLN A 90 11.69 11.16 2.77
N LEU A 91 11.88 11.79 1.62
CA LEU A 91 12.97 11.46 0.70
C LEU A 91 14.28 11.87 1.37
N GLY A 92 15.05 10.88 1.84
CA GLY A 92 16.46 11.04 2.20
C GLY A 92 17.35 11.09 0.98
#